data_AF-A0A957HN23-F1
#
_entry.id   AF-A0A957HN23-F1
#
_cell.length_a   1.000
_cell.length_b   1.000
_cell.length_c   1.000
_cell.angle_alpha   90.00
_cell.angle_beta   90.00
_cell.angle_gamma   90.00
#
_symmetry.space_group_name_H-M   'P 1'
#
loop_
_entity.id
_entity.type
_entity.pdbx_description
1 polymer ?
#
loop_
_entity_poly.entity_id
_entity_poly.type
_entity_poly.pdbx_seq_one_letter_code
_entity_poly.pdbx_strand_id
1 'polypeptide(L)'
;MLDFKRVKKREIKLPELVADLSVNDLRDLTNEMIDDMLARIEGCVDADVVFEPEDQKARDPYASDESEKTMAWTLGHIIVHVTASAEESAALAAEMARGVEFHGRSRSEVPWQEVMTMAQCYHRLEESRRMRLSSLDMWPDKPYLDISYQPWPGSGPINAVGRFVLGLIHDWDHLDQINDVVQQARAAHQETV
;
A
#
# COMPACT_ATOMS: atom_id res chain seq x y z
N MET A 1 -13.82 5.10 0.50
CA MET A 1 -12.87 4.01 0.23
C MET A 1 -13.68 2.82 -0.26
N LEU A 2 -13.13 1.99 -1.15
CA LEU A 2 -13.82 0.77 -1.58
C LEU A 2 -14.01 -0.22 -0.42
N ASP A 3 -15.06 -1.04 -0.50
CA ASP A 3 -15.31 -2.08 0.50
C ASP A 3 -14.45 -3.33 0.27
N PHE A 4 -13.15 -3.19 0.58
CA PHE A 4 -12.16 -4.27 0.44
C PHE A 4 -12.47 -5.48 1.33
N LYS A 5 -13.26 -5.30 2.40
CA LYS A 5 -13.66 -6.39 3.30
C LYS A 5 -14.44 -7.47 2.55
N ARG A 6 -15.27 -7.12 1.56
CA ARG A 6 -16.05 -8.09 0.76
C ARG A 6 -15.16 -9.01 -0.06
N VAL A 7 -14.08 -8.47 -0.64
CA VAL A 7 -13.09 -9.27 -1.38
C VAL A 7 -12.32 -10.18 -0.42
N LYS A 8 -11.91 -9.67 0.75
CA LYS A 8 -11.19 -10.46 1.76
C LYS A 8 -12.03 -11.58 2.36
N LYS A 9 -13.32 -11.33 2.58
CA LYS A 9 -14.31 -12.33 3.00
C LYS A 9 -14.75 -13.28 1.88
N ARG A 10 -14.26 -13.07 0.64
CA ARG A 10 -14.60 -13.84 -0.56
C ARG A 10 -16.09 -13.79 -0.91
N GLU A 11 -16.76 -12.70 -0.54
CA GLU A 11 -18.17 -12.45 -0.89
C GLU A 11 -18.30 -12.03 -2.36
N ILE A 12 -17.28 -11.35 -2.89
CA ILE A 12 -17.13 -10.98 -4.31
C ILE A 12 -15.66 -11.17 -4.71
N LYS A 13 -15.39 -11.27 -6.02
CA LYS A 13 -14.02 -11.21 -6.55
C LYS A 13 -13.59 -9.78 -6.82
N LEU A 14 -12.27 -9.57 -6.93
CA LEU A 14 -11.71 -8.26 -7.23
C LEU A 14 -12.22 -7.65 -8.54
N PRO A 15 -12.37 -8.40 -9.66
CA PRO A 15 -12.93 -7.85 -10.89
C PRO A 15 -14.35 -7.28 -10.71
N GLU A 16 -15.15 -7.88 -9.81
CA GLU A 16 -16.51 -7.42 -9.51
C GLU A 16 -16.50 -6.13 -8.70
N LEU A 17 -15.53 -5.96 -7.79
CA LEU A 17 -15.40 -4.72 -7.00
C LEU A 17 -15.03 -3.51 -7.87
N VAL A 18 -14.29 -3.72 -8.96
CA VAL A 18 -13.68 -2.65 -9.75
C VAL A 18 -14.32 -2.42 -11.12
N ALA A 19 -15.38 -3.17 -11.44
CA ALA A 19 -15.95 -3.24 -12.79
C ALA A 19 -16.35 -1.87 -13.37
N ASP A 20 -16.87 -0.99 -12.51
CA ASP A 20 -17.41 0.31 -12.91
C ASP A 20 -16.47 1.49 -12.60
N LEU A 21 -15.22 1.23 -12.19
CA LEU A 21 -14.28 2.29 -11.84
C LEU A 21 -13.64 2.92 -13.07
N SER A 22 -13.65 4.25 -13.12
CA SER A 22 -12.91 5.08 -14.07
C SER A 22 -11.53 5.45 -13.53
N VAL A 23 -10.68 6.02 -14.40
CA VAL A 23 -9.37 6.57 -13.98
C VAL A 23 -9.54 7.66 -12.92
N ASN A 24 -10.59 8.50 -13.01
CA ASN A 24 -10.84 9.53 -12.00
C ASN A 24 -11.19 8.92 -10.64
N ASP A 25 -11.97 7.84 -10.61
CA ASP A 25 -12.23 7.12 -9.35
C ASP A 25 -10.93 6.57 -8.75
N LEU A 26 -10.00 6.08 -9.58
CA LEU A 26 -8.68 5.64 -9.09
C LEU A 26 -7.86 6.79 -8.50
N ARG A 27 -7.99 8.01 -9.04
CA ARG A 27 -7.35 9.21 -8.47
C ARG A 27 -7.94 9.56 -7.11
N ASP A 28 -9.25 9.60 -7.03
CA ASP A 28 -9.96 9.93 -5.80
C ASP A 28 -9.67 8.91 -4.70
N LEU A 29 -9.69 7.61 -5.04
CA LEU A 29 -9.31 6.54 -4.13
C LEU A 29 -7.84 6.61 -3.69
N THR A 30 -6.93 7.01 -4.58
CA THR A 30 -5.52 7.21 -4.22
C THR A 30 -5.37 8.35 -3.22
N ASN A 31 -6.05 9.47 -3.47
CA ASN A 31 -6.01 10.61 -2.56
C ASN A 31 -6.61 10.26 -1.21
N GLU A 32 -7.79 9.64 -1.20
CA GLU A 32 -8.47 9.21 0.02
C GLU A 32 -7.60 8.25 0.86
N MET A 33 -6.93 7.28 0.23
CA MET A 33 -6.08 6.32 0.92
C MET A 33 -4.85 6.99 1.55
N ILE A 34 -4.18 7.88 0.82
CA ILE A 34 -3.02 8.61 1.37
C ILE A 34 -3.47 9.56 2.48
N ASP A 35 -4.59 10.26 2.32
CA ASP A 35 -5.15 11.15 3.34
C ASP A 35 -5.48 10.39 4.62
N ASP A 36 -6.04 9.18 4.52
CA ASP A 36 -6.31 8.31 5.68
C ASP A 36 -5.02 7.88 6.38
N MET A 37 -3.98 7.50 5.64
CA MET A 37 -2.67 7.17 6.24
C MET A 37 -2.03 8.39 6.93
N LEU A 38 -2.10 9.57 6.31
CA LEU A 38 -1.61 10.82 6.89
C LEU A 38 -2.33 11.18 8.19
N ALA A 39 -3.66 11.05 8.20
CA ALA A 39 -4.47 11.33 9.39
C ALA A 39 -4.14 10.38 10.55
N ARG A 40 -3.83 9.11 10.27
CA ARG A 40 -3.50 8.12 11.31
C ARG A 40 -2.16 8.40 12.00
N ILE A 41 -1.21 9.00 11.28
CA ILE A 41 0.11 9.36 11.83
C ILE A 41 0.17 10.82 12.31
N GLU A 42 -0.97 11.52 12.30
CA GLU A 42 -1.06 12.90 12.79
C GLU A 42 -0.70 12.97 14.27
N GLY A 43 0.13 13.95 14.63
CA GLY A 43 0.58 14.17 16.01
C GLY A 43 1.65 13.19 16.50
N CYS A 44 2.09 12.24 15.68
CA CYS A 44 3.27 11.44 15.98
C CYS A 44 4.55 12.29 15.95
N VAL A 45 5.57 11.83 16.68
CA VAL A 45 6.92 12.43 16.76
C VAL A 45 7.96 11.44 16.25
N ASP A 46 9.20 11.90 16.03
CA ASP A 46 10.28 11.06 15.49
C ASP A 46 10.53 9.79 16.34
N ALA A 47 10.35 9.86 17.66
CA ALA A 47 10.46 8.69 18.53
C ALA A 47 9.41 7.61 18.22
N ASP A 48 8.23 7.96 17.71
CA ASP A 48 7.19 7.01 17.32
C ASP A 48 7.56 6.26 16.03
N VAL A 49 8.36 6.89 15.16
CA VAL A 49 8.76 6.31 13.87
C VAL A 49 9.64 5.08 14.06
N VAL A 50 10.48 5.14 15.08
CA VAL A 50 11.50 4.12 15.41
C VAL A 50 11.10 3.25 16.59
N PHE A 51 9.92 3.49 17.18
CA PHE A 51 9.38 2.66 18.25
C PHE A 51 9.21 1.22 17.72
N GLU A 52 9.75 0.25 18.46
CA GLU A 52 9.62 -1.18 18.18
C GLU A 52 8.34 -1.70 18.86
N PRO A 53 7.26 -1.98 18.11
CA PRO A 53 6.04 -2.48 18.70
C PRO A 53 6.17 -3.96 19.08
N GLU A 54 5.31 -4.40 20.01
CA GLU A 54 5.08 -5.81 20.23
C GLU A 54 4.09 -6.36 19.18
N ASP A 55 4.55 -7.28 18.33
CA ASP A 55 3.68 -8.00 17.39
C ASP A 55 4.00 -9.50 17.40
N GLN A 56 3.21 -10.28 18.13
CA GLN A 56 3.35 -11.74 18.20
C GLN A 56 2.99 -12.45 16.89
N LYS A 57 2.36 -11.74 15.95
CA LYS A 57 1.99 -12.25 14.63
C LYS A 57 2.92 -11.76 13.53
N ALA A 58 3.96 -10.99 13.88
CA ALA A 58 4.97 -10.50 12.96
C ALA A 58 5.50 -11.65 12.10
N ARG A 59 5.24 -11.56 10.80
CA ARG A 59 5.64 -12.58 9.85
C ARG A 59 5.80 -11.99 8.46
N ASP A 60 7.05 -11.81 8.04
CA ASP A 60 7.40 -11.49 6.67
C ASP A 60 8.20 -12.64 6.04
N PRO A 61 7.56 -13.50 5.23
CA PRO A 61 8.27 -14.59 4.56
C PRO A 61 9.22 -14.10 3.44
N TYR A 62 9.16 -12.82 3.06
CA TYR A 62 9.93 -12.24 1.97
C TYR A 62 11.10 -11.36 2.43
N ALA A 63 11.28 -11.19 3.74
CA ALA A 63 12.42 -10.45 4.29
C ALA A 63 13.75 -11.05 3.82
N SER A 64 14.72 -10.17 3.54
CA SER A 64 16.05 -10.57 3.06
C SER A 64 16.90 -11.23 4.15
N ASP A 65 16.69 -10.86 5.41
CA ASP A 65 17.34 -11.45 6.57
C ASP A 65 16.37 -12.39 7.30
N GLU A 66 16.85 -13.56 7.76
CA GLU A 66 16.06 -14.50 8.53
C GLU A 66 15.56 -13.92 9.87
N SER A 67 16.37 -13.06 10.50
CA SER A 67 16.00 -12.39 11.76
C SER A 67 14.87 -11.38 11.59
N GLU A 68 14.71 -10.82 10.38
CA GLU A 68 13.65 -9.87 10.06
C GLU A 68 12.31 -10.55 9.76
N LYS A 69 12.30 -11.86 9.47
CA LYS A 69 11.06 -12.57 9.11
C LYS A 69 10.02 -12.63 10.21
N THR A 70 10.42 -12.46 11.47
CA THR A 70 9.52 -12.41 12.63
C THR A 70 9.67 -11.11 13.42
N MET A 71 10.31 -10.10 12.83
CA MET A 71 10.52 -8.81 13.45
C MET A 71 9.25 -7.97 13.31
N ALA A 72 8.82 -7.37 14.41
CA ALA A 72 7.74 -6.40 14.38
C ALA A 72 8.17 -5.15 13.59
N TRP A 73 7.24 -4.58 12.84
CA TRP A 73 7.56 -3.45 11.96
C TRP A 73 7.34 -2.13 12.68
N THR A 74 8.35 -1.28 12.68
CA THR A 74 8.23 0.11 13.11
C THR A 74 7.30 0.88 12.18
N LEU A 75 6.84 2.07 12.59
CA LEU A 75 6.04 2.92 11.72
C LEU A 75 6.80 3.26 10.43
N GLY A 76 8.10 3.57 10.51
CA GLY A 76 8.94 3.82 9.33
C GLY A 76 8.95 2.64 8.35
N HIS A 77 9.05 1.41 8.87
CA HIS A 77 9.01 0.20 8.06
C HIS A 77 7.66 0.03 7.36
N ILE A 78 6.55 0.16 8.08
CA ILE A 78 5.22 0.02 7.48
C ILE A 78 5.03 1.02 6.34
N ILE A 79 5.42 2.29 6.53
CA ILE A 79 5.26 3.33 5.51
C ILE A 79 6.07 3.04 4.23
N VAL A 80 7.32 2.57 4.32
CA VAL A 80 8.09 2.24 3.11
C VAL A 80 7.52 1.03 2.38
N HIS A 81 7.07 0.00 3.11
CA HIS A 81 6.53 -1.23 2.52
C HIS A 81 5.20 -1.01 1.80
N VAL A 82 4.26 -0.28 2.42
CA VAL A 82 2.96 -0.01 1.79
C VAL A 82 3.14 0.86 0.54
N THR A 83 3.95 1.92 0.64
CA THR A 83 4.19 2.82 -0.50
C THR A 83 4.88 2.11 -1.66
N ALA A 84 5.91 1.29 -1.40
CA ALA A 84 6.59 0.50 -2.44
C ALA A 84 5.64 -0.48 -3.15
N SER A 85 4.76 -1.14 -2.40
CA SER A 85 3.78 -2.10 -2.94
C SER A 85 2.70 -1.42 -3.79
N ALA A 86 2.24 -0.25 -3.35
CA ALA A 86 1.26 0.55 -4.09
C ALA A 86 1.85 1.17 -5.35
N GLU A 87 3.09 1.68 -5.28
CA GLU A 87 3.82 2.23 -6.42
C GLU A 87 4.11 1.18 -7.49
N GLU A 88 4.57 -0.02 -7.09
CA GLU A 88 4.75 -1.16 -7.99
C GLU A 88 3.44 -1.51 -8.70
N SER A 89 2.33 -1.58 -7.97
CA SER A 89 1.01 -1.85 -8.53
C SER A 89 0.58 -0.78 -9.52
N ALA A 90 0.79 0.50 -9.19
CA ALA A 90 0.43 1.64 -10.00
C ALA A 90 1.26 1.73 -11.30
N ALA A 91 2.55 1.41 -11.24
CA ALA A 91 3.45 1.37 -12.40
C ALA A 91 3.07 0.24 -13.36
N LEU A 92 2.89 -0.98 -12.84
CA LEU A 92 2.50 -2.14 -13.66
C LEU A 92 1.10 -1.98 -14.27
N ALA A 93 0.18 -1.33 -13.55
CA ALA A 93 -1.12 -0.99 -14.11
C ALA A 93 -1.01 -0.02 -15.30
N ALA A 94 -0.12 0.97 -15.24
CA ALA A 94 0.14 1.89 -16.34
C ALA A 94 0.76 1.19 -17.57
N GLU A 95 1.63 0.20 -17.36
CA GLU A 95 2.14 -0.65 -18.45
C GLU A 95 1.01 -1.45 -19.11
N MET A 96 0.18 -2.13 -18.30
CA MET A 96 -0.95 -2.90 -18.80
C MET A 96 -1.95 -2.04 -19.57
N ALA A 97 -2.29 -0.85 -19.04
CA ALA A 97 -3.18 0.10 -19.70
C ALA A 97 -2.68 0.58 -21.07
N ARG A 98 -1.39 0.39 -21.37
CA ARG A 98 -0.72 0.73 -22.64
C ARG A 98 -0.45 -0.47 -23.55
N GLY A 99 -0.94 -1.65 -23.21
CA GLY A 99 -0.80 -2.83 -24.07
C GLY A 99 0.29 -3.82 -23.66
N VAL A 100 0.94 -3.63 -22.51
CA VAL A 100 2.03 -4.51 -22.06
C VAL A 100 1.47 -5.67 -21.24
N GLU A 101 1.83 -6.91 -21.60
CA GLU A 101 1.46 -8.09 -20.81
C GLU A 101 2.12 -8.06 -19.43
N PHE A 102 1.42 -8.55 -18.41
CA PHE A 102 1.97 -8.65 -17.06
C PHE A 102 3.17 -9.60 -17.05
N HIS A 103 4.32 -9.10 -16.59
CA HIS A 103 5.59 -9.83 -16.63
C HIS A 103 6.20 -10.14 -15.24
N GLY A 104 5.53 -9.74 -14.15
CA GLY A 104 5.96 -10.07 -12.79
C GLY A 104 6.12 -8.84 -11.90
N ARG A 105 7.09 -8.92 -10.98
CA ARG A 105 7.37 -7.89 -9.97
C ARG A 105 8.33 -6.83 -10.50
N SER A 106 8.13 -5.59 -10.06
CA SER A 106 8.98 -4.43 -10.37
C SER A 106 9.23 -3.56 -9.12
N ARG A 107 9.08 -4.13 -7.93
CA ARG A 107 9.22 -3.39 -6.66
C ARG A 107 10.58 -2.71 -6.52
N SER A 108 10.53 -1.45 -6.16
CA SER A 108 11.64 -0.68 -5.62
C SER A 108 11.21 -0.15 -4.26
N GLU A 109 11.99 -0.46 -3.23
CA GLU A 109 11.68 -0.12 -1.85
C GLU A 109 12.88 0.56 -1.20
N VAL A 110 12.62 1.63 -0.46
CA VAL A 110 13.66 2.33 0.31
C VAL A 110 14.00 1.49 1.55
N PRO A 111 15.28 1.30 1.91
CA PRO A 111 15.64 0.60 3.13
C PRO A 111 14.96 1.25 4.35
N TRP A 112 14.15 0.48 5.08
CA TRP A 112 13.34 1.02 6.18
C TRP A 112 14.21 1.64 7.30
N GLN A 113 15.43 1.15 7.48
CA GLN A 113 16.41 1.65 8.45
C GLN A 113 16.83 3.09 8.19
N GLU A 114 16.57 3.62 6.98
CA GLU A 114 16.86 5.01 6.61
C GLU A 114 15.70 5.96 6.96
N VAL A 115 14.52 5.45 7.30
CA VAL A 115 13.31 6.23 7.64
C VAL A 115 13.13 6.27 9.15
N MET A 116 13.59 7.37 9.75
CA MET A 116 13.73 7.54 11.20
C MET A 116 12.96 8.74 11.76
N THR A 117 12.36 9.56 10.90
CA THR A 117 11.69 10.81 11.28
C THR A 117 10.31 10.92 10.67
N MET A 118 9.42 11.65 11.35
CA MET A 118 8.07 11.91 10.85
C MET A 118 8.11 12.70 9.54
N ALA A 119 9.07 13.62 9.40
CA ALA A 119 9.28 14.36 8.16
C ALA A 119 9.53 13.41 6.96
N GLN A 120 10.30 12.33 7.16
CA GLN A 120 10.51 11.31 6.13
C GLN A 120 9.25 10.50 5.85
N CYS A 121 8.46 10.13 6.87
CA CYS A 121 7.18 9.44 6.68
C CYS A 121 6.19 10.28 5.86
N TYR A 122 6.02 11.55 6.22
CA TYR A 122 5.18 12.50 5.47
C TYR A 122 5.67 12.66 4.02
N HIS A 123 6.98 12.84 3.84
CA HIS A 123 7.56 12.94 2.50
C HIS A 123 7.30 11.69 1.66
N ARG A 124 7.46 10.50 2.25
CA ARG A 124 7.24 9.23 1.55
C ARG A 124 5.79 9.03 1.13
N LEU A 125 4.84 9.34 1.99
CA LEU A 125 3.42 9.28 1.64
C LEU A 125 3.07 10.24 0.49
N GLU A 126 3.54 11.48 0.55
CA GLU A 126 3.25 12.47 -0.50
C GLU A 126 3.98 12.20 -1.82
N GLU A 127 5.21 11.69 -1.77
CA GLU A 127 5.90 11.24 -2.97
C GLU A 127 5.18 10.02 -3.58
N SER A 128 4.72 9.08 -2.76
CA SER A 128 3.93 7.94 -3.23
C SER A 128 2.64 8.39 -3.92
N ARG A 129 1.91 9.35 -3.31
CA ARG A 129 0.74 9.99 -3.92
C ARG A 129 1.07 10.55 -5.30
N ARG A 130 2.12 11.38 -5.39
CA ARG A 130 2.59 11.98 -6.64
C ARG A 130 2.88 10.90 -7.69
N MET A 131 3.60 9.84 -7.34
CA MET A 131 3.98 8.77 -8.26
C MET A 131 2.76 8.00 -8.79
N ARG A 132 1.84 7.61 -7.90
CA ARG A 132 0.60 6.89 -8.26
C ARG A 132 -0.33 7.73 -9.13
N LEU A 133 -0.48 9.01 -8.84
CA LEU A 133 -1.26 9.92 -9.69
C LEU A 133 -0.59 10.11 -11.06
N SER A 134 0.75 10.25 -11.09
CA SER A 134 1.50 10.36 -12.34
C SER A 134 1.41 9.09 -13.18
N SER A 135 1.38 7.90 -12.58
CA SER A 135 1.23 6.65 -13.33
C SER A 135 -0.13 6.56 -14.00
N LEU A 136 -1.19 7.06 -13.36
CA LEU A 136 -2.51 7.19 -13.98
C LEU A 136 -2.51 8.22 -15.12
N ASP A 137 -1.72 9.30 -15.03
CA ASP A 137 -1.55 10.26 -16.15
C ASP A 137 -0.87 9.65 -17.39
N MET A 138 -0.20 8.50 -17.24
CA MET A 138 0.38 7.76 -18.36
C MET A 138 -0.65 6.88 -19.09
N TRP A 139 -1.86 6.72 -18.58
CA TRP A 139 -2.90 5.91 -19.22
C TRP A 139 -3.41 6.64 -20.47
N PRO A 140 -3.56 5.95 -21.62
CA PRO A 140 -4.17 6.58 -22.79
C PRO A 140 -5.66 6.81 -22.54
N ASP A 141 -6.27 7.76 -23.25
CA ASP A 141 -7.72 8.04 -23.18
C ASP A 141 -8.58 6.78 -23.41
N LYS A 142 -8.03 5.80 -24.14
CA LYS A 142 -8.62 4.47 -24.36
C LYS A 142 -7.64 3.40 -23.88
N PRO A 143 -7.66 3.02 -22.58
CA PRO A 143 -6.76 2.01 -22.04
C PRO A 143 -7.07 0.61 -22.59
N TYR A 144 -6.02 -0.22 -22.70
CA TYR A 144 -6.13 -1.63 -23.07
C TYR A 144 -6.61 -2.43 -21.85
N LEU A 145 -7.93 -2.67 -21.79
CA LEU A 145 -8.58 -3.34 -20.65
C LEU A 145 -8.88 -4.83 -20.89
N ASP A 146 -8.60 -5.33 -22.10
CA ASP A 146 -8.64 -6.74 -22.49
C ASP A 146 -7.40 -7.51 -22.02
N ILE A 147 -6.27 -6.81 -21.85
CA ILE A 147 -5.08 -7.38 -21.21
C ILE A 147 -5.37 -7.65 -19.74
N SER A 148 -5.28 -8.92 -19.38
CA SER A 148 -5.53 -9.37 -18.02
C SER A 148 -4.61 -10.51 -17.62
N TYR A 149 -4.45 -10.68 -16.32
CA TYR A 149 -3.71 -11.79 -15.73
C TYR A 149 -4.40 -12.24 -14.44
N GLN A 150 -4.01 -13.41 -13.93
CA GLN A 150 -4.54 -13.93 -12.67
C GLN A 150 -3.46 -13.86 -11.57
N PRO A 151 -3.57 -12.94 -10.59
CA PRO A 151 -2.54 -12.73 -9.57
C PRO A 151 -2.25 -13.94 -8.69
N TRP A 152 -3.29 -14.67 -8.31
CA TRP A 152 -3.18 -15.91 -7.54
C TRP A 152 -4.35 -16.86 -7.87
N PRO A 153 -4.22 -18.18 -7.59
CA PRO A 153 -5.30 -19.14 -7.80
C PRO A 153 -6.62 -18.69 -7.12
N GLY A 154 -7.68 -18.52 -7.91
CA GLY A 154 -9.01 -18.16 -7.41
C GLY A 154 -9.33 -16.66 -7.37
N SER A 155 -8.38 -15.76 -7.64
CA SER A 155 -8.63 -14.30 -7.72
C SER A 155 -9.56 -13.90 -8.87
N GLY A 156 -9.58 -14.67 -9.96
CA GLY A 156 -10.14 -14.25 -11.24
C GLY A 156 -9.18 -13.35 -12.04
N PRO A 157 -9.39 -13.19 -13.35
CA PRO A 157 -8.54 -12.34 -14.17
C PRO A 157 -8.77 -10.86 -13.85
N ILE A 158 -7.69 -10.10 -13.68
CA ILE A 158 -7.74 -8.64 -13.51
C ILE A 158 -6.99 -7.95 -14.64
N ASN A 159 -7.49 -6.79 -15.06
CA ASN A 159 -6.83 -5.89 -15.99
C ASN A 159 -6.09 -4.77 -15.25
N ALA A 160 -5.70 -3.71 -15.96
CA ALA A 160 -5.02 -2.55 -15.41
C ALA A 160 -5.74 -1.91 -14.20
N VAL A 161 -7.07 -1.80 -14.22
CA VAL A 161 -7.86 -1.24 -13.10
C VAL A 161 -7.72 -2.11 -11.86
N GLY A 162 -7.95 -3.42 -12.01
CA GLY A 162 -7.78 -4.34 -10.90
C GLY A 162 -6.33 -4.39 -10.39
N ARG A 163 -5.33 -4.29 -11.28
CA ARG A 163 -3.92 -4.23 -10.90
C ARG A 163 -3.62 -3.01 -10.05
N PHE A 164 -4.14 -1.85 -10.41
CA PHE A 164 -3.99 -0.62 -9.63
C PHE A 164 -4.63 -0.76 -8.24
N VAL A 165 -5.87 -1.26 -8.20
CA VAL A 165 -6.63 -1.45 -6.95
C VAL A 165 -6.01 -2.49 -6.03
N LEU A 166 -5.23 -3.46 -6.53
CA LEU A 166 -4.45 -4.35 -5.65
C LEU A 166 -3.48 -3.59 -4.74
N GLY A 167 -2.89 -2.50 -5.22
CA GLY A 167 -2.04 -1.64 -4.38
C GLY A 167 -2.84 -0.98 -3.25
N LEU A 168 -4.04 -0.48 -3.55
CA LEU A 168 -4.94 0.11 -2.55
C LEU A 168 -5.44 -0.93 -1.54
N ILE A 169 -5.73 -2.17 -1.97
CA ILE A 169 -6.09 -3.26 -1.06
C ILE A 169 -4.94 -3.57 -0.10
N HIS A 170 -3.72 -3.56 -0.61
CA HIS A 170 -2.54 -3.82 0.20
C HIS A 170 -2.30 -2.69 1.21
N ASP A 171 -2.43 -1.42 0.82
CA ASP A 171 -2.41 -0.29 1.76
C ASP A 171 -3.45 -0.51 2.88
N TRP A 172 -4.68 -0.86 2.48
CA TRP A 172 -5.78 -1.11 3.39
C TRP A 172 -5.50 -2.22 4.43
N ASP A 173 -4.84 -3.30 4.02
CA ASP A 173 -4.46 -4.41 4.93
C ASP A 173 -3.52 -3.95 6.06
N HIS A 174 -2.78 -2.86 5.85
CA HIS A 174 -1.79 -2.34 6.79
C HIS A 174 -2.31 -1.15 7.61
N LEU A 175 -3.50 -0.62 7.35
CA LEU A 175 -4.06 0.52 8.10
C LEU A 175 -4.25 0.22 9.59
N ASP A 176 -4.66 -1.00 9.94
CA ASP A 176 -4.78 -1.44 11.33
C ASP A 176 -3.40 -1.59 11.98
N GLN A 177 -2.38 -2.00 11.23
CA GLN A 177 -1.01 -2.09 11.71
C GLN A 177 -0.41 -0.71 12.01
N ILE A 178 -0.69 0.29 11.16
CA ILE A 178 -0.32 1.70 11.40
C ILE A 178 -0.97 2.20 12.70
N ASN A 179 -2.26 1.94 12.89
CA ASN A 179 -2.96 2.34 14.12
C ASN A 179 -2.35 1.69 15.35
N ASP A 180 -2.04 0.40 15.27
CA ASP A 180 -1.52 -0.37 16.39
C ASP A 180 -0.15 0.15 16.84
N VAL A 181 0.81 0.32 15.92
CA VAL A 181 2.13 0.86 16.27
C VAL A 181 2.03 2.28 16.87
N VAL A 182 1.16 3.13 16.32
CA VAL A 182 0.94 4.50 16.83
C VAL A 182 0.33 4.47 18.23
N GLN A 183 -0.62 3.56 18.50
CA GLN A 183 -1.22 3.42 19.83
C GLN A 183 -0.22 2.92 20.86
N GLN A 184 0.59 1.90 20.52
CA GLN A 184 1.62 1.38 21.41
C GLN A 184 2.68 2.45 21.73
N ALA A 185 3.17 3.18 20.72
CA ALA A 185 4.15 4.24 20.92
C ALA A 185 3.61 5.35 21.85
N ARG A 186 2.35 5.78 21.65
CA ARG A 186 1.68 6.77 22.52
C ARG A 186 1.54 6.29 23.96
N ALA A 187 1.20 5.02 24.17
CA ALA A 187 1.09 4.45 25.51
C ALA A 187 2.46 4.46 26.23
N ALA A 188 3.54 4.10 25.54
CA ALA A 188 4.89 4.13 26.09
C ALA A 188 5.33 5.54 26.54
N HIS A 189 4.92 6.59 25.81
CA HIS A 189 5.19 7.98 26.24
C HIS A 189 4.44 8.35 27.52
N GLN A 190 3.21 7.87 27.69
CA GLN A 190 2.39 8.18 28.88
C GLN A 190 2.90 7.48 30.13
N GLU A 191 3.50 6.29 30.00
CA GLU A 191 4.12 5.58 31.13
C GLU A 191 5.42 6.23 31.62
N THR A 192 6.01 7.11 30.81
CA THR A 192 7.29 7.77 31.10
C THR A 192 7.12 9.14 31.79
N VAL A 193 5.87 9.63 31.92
CA VAL A 193 5.51 10.93 32.55
C VAL A 193 4.91 10.71 33.95
#